data_AF-A0A3E0P825-F1
#
_entry.id   AF-A0A3E0P825-F1
#
_cell.length_a   1.000
_cell.length_b   1.000
_cell.length_c   1.000
_cell.angle_alpha   90.00
_cell.angle_beta   90.00
_cell.angle_gamma   90.00
#
_symmetry.space_group_name_H-M   'P 1'
#
loop_
_entity.id
_entity.type
_entity.pdbx_description
1 polymer ?
#
loop_
_entity_poly.entity_id
_entity_poly.type
_entity_poly.pdbx_seq_one_letter_code
_entity_poly.pdbx_strand_id
1 'polypeptide(L)'
;MAIDRQPVAETVRRQARWGRWRGIRLSFGVRKIRIGVKRLGERVQRAGKGAPSADYNGPFPGSQRRMAWALRPARRGHRLAPPPQARPSSRRNFDLSRLFRLYEKKRGGRRTGSKTVGSFGEALFFGIFFVVGCGTMAYMLVALAWPEWRANRQFEETTCVLVGKRVGSKETAEGEPVQFRPEFALKYEAAGRAREADGVYDVTNLYSSDEAGVKSVIEQFEVGKKYPCWYDPLDPQRVVLVRGYSLWLYVSLLIPLSFIVIGGGRMIYELAHWNASEERRSVLDSAAAVDWFEAEAGERHFPNVPDGSNQTNSPGTKLAYRLPISATFGWTLFAAMAACILWNALVAGFVVMVVRDIALGEPDWVMALTLLPFAAGGVWLIVYFSRQILVATGVGPTRLEISDHPLVPGMPYEVFLSQAGRLNMRSLEVWLACDERATYHQGTDTRTEIRRVYEYRCFVREDFEIPQGLPFESRCQVQVPEGAMHSFLAIYNEVSWKLIVRGHVKGRPKFEREFQIVVHPALAGQLVS
;
A
#
# COMPACT_ATOMS: atom_id res chain seq x y z
N MET A 1 -53.42 41.99 -18.68
CA MET A 1 -54.67 41.26 -18.36
C MET A 1 -54.44 39.83 -18.78
N ALA A 2 -54.39 38.92 -17.82
CA ALA A 2 -53.76 37.61 -17.92
C ALA A 2 -54.64 36.60 -18.68
N ILE A 3 -53.99 35.82 -19.54
CA ILE A 3 -54.53 34.63 -20.19
C ILE A 3 -54.07 33.43 -19.35
N ASP A 4 -55.03 32.56 -19.10
CA ASP A 4 -55.05 31.45 -18.16
C ASP A 4 -53.99 30.38 -18.47
N ARG A 5 -53.24 29.99 -17.43
CA ARG A 5 -52.26 28.88 -17.42
C ARG A 5 -52.74 27.85 -16.42
N GLN A 6 -53.06 26.64 -16.88
CA GLN A 6 -53.17 25.47 -16.00
C GLN A 6 -51.78 24.97 -15.57
N PRO A 7 -51.60 24.52 -14.31
CA PRO A 7 -50.44 23.75 -13.91
C PRO A 7 -50.78 22.27 -13.65
N VAL A 8 -49.82 21.44 -14.04
CA VAL A 8 -49.59 20.04 -13.69
C VAL A 8 -49.06 19.95 -12.26
N ALA A 9 -49.67 19.12 -11.39
CA ALA A 9 -49.00 18.32 -10.35
C ALA A 9 -49.99 17.53 -9.48
N GLU A 10 -49.46 16.43 -8.92
CA GLU A 10 -49.99 15.59 -7.82
C GLU A 10 -50.99 14.47 -8.16
N THR A 11 -50.49 13.23 -8.19
CA THR A 11 -51.02 12.19 -7.29
C THR A 11 -49.92 11.17 -6.94
N VAL A 12 -49.31 11.41 -5.78
CA VAL A 12 -48.65 10.40 -4.95
C VAL A 12 -49.75 9.54 -4.33
N ARG A 13 -49.73 8.21 -4.52
CA ARG A 13 -50.15 7.14 -3.56
C ARG A 13 -50.39 5.79 -4.27
N ARG A 14 -49.56 4.79 -3.94
CA ARG A 14 -49.92 3.37 -3.66
C ARG A 14 -48.63 2.56 -3.44
N GLN A 15 -48.07 2.59 -2.23
CA GLN A 15 -48.25 1.56 -1.18
C GLN A 15 -48.09 0.10 -1.64
N ALA A 16 -46.86 -0.39 -1.48
CA ALA A 16 -46.47 -1.50 -0.61
C ALA A 16 -47.46 -2.68 -0.46
N ARG A 17 -47.15 -3.78 -1.15
CA ARG A 17 -47.48 -5.14 -0.72
C ARG A 17 -46.19 -5.94 -0.56
N TRP A 18 -45.70 -6.01 0.67
CA TRP A 18 -44.64 -6.94 1.07
C TRP A 18 -45.23 -8.34 1.25
N GLY A 19 -44.82 -9.26 0.38
CA GLY A 19 -45.12 -10.69 0.49
C GLY A 19 -44.25 -11.34 1.57
N ARG A 20 -44.92 -11.96 2.55
CA ARG A 20 -44.37 -12.88 3.54
C ARG A 20 -43.55 -13.99 2.86
N TRP A 21 -42.25 -14.04 3.10
CA TRP A 21 -41.44 -15.25 2.91
C TRP A 21 -41.01 -15.81 4.26
N ARG A 22 -41.38 -17.08 4.45
CA ARG A 22 -41.16 -17.89 5.65
C ARG A 22 -39.67 -18.16 5.82
N GLY A 23 -39.25 -18.18 7.09
CA GLY A 23 -37.86 -18.36 7.50
C GLY A 23 -37.23 -19.65 7.00
N ILE A 24 -36.05 -19.51 6.42
CA ILE A 24 -35.05 -20.56 6.30
C ILE A 24 -33.95 -20.23 7.31
N ARG A 25 -33.89 -21.02 8.40
CA ARG A 25 -32.75 -21.05 9.32
C ARG A 25 -31.55 -21.63 8.56
N LEU A 26 -30.64 -20.79 8.10
CA LEU A 26 -29.30 -21.22 7.70
C LEU A 26 -28.45 -21.39 8.96
N SER A 27 -28.41 -22.62 9.47
CA SER A 27 -27.44 -23.03 10.49
C SER A 27 -26.05 -23.08 9.86
N PHE A 28 -25.19 -22.11 10.14
CA PHE A 28 -23.76 -22.22 9.85
C PHE A 28 -23.13 -23.22 10.83
N GLY A 29 -23.13 -24.50 10.45
CA GLY A 29 -22.36 -25.54 11.11
C GLY A 29 -20.87 -25.32 10.85
N VAL A 30 -20.15 -24.86 11.87
CA VAL A 30 -18.68 -24.83 11.87
C VAL A 30 -18.18 -26.29 11.89
N ARG A 31 -17.94 -26.88 10.71
CA ARG A 31 -17.15 -28.11 10.61
C ARG A 31 -15.70 -27.76 10.93
N LYS A 32 -15.26 -28.11 12.14
CA LYS A 32 -13.85 -28.23 12.51
C LYS A 32 -13.17 -29.16 11.51
N ILE A 33 -12.29 -28.62 10.67
CA ILE A 33 -11.32 -29.42 9.93
C ILE A 33 -10.27 -29.87 10.96
N ARG A 34 -10.39 -31.13 11.37
CA ARG A 34 -9.45 -31.83 12.26
C ARG A 34 -8.33 -32.37 11.39
N ILE A 35 -7.25 -31.60 11.19
CA ILE A 35 -6.03 -32.13 10.57
C ILE A 35 -5.37 -33.04 11.60
N GLY A 36 -5.33 -34.33 11.27
CA GLY A 36 -4.74 -35.37 12.11
C GLY A 36 -3.21 -35.24 12.15
N VAL A 37 -2.69 -34.97 13.34
CA VAL A 37 -1.29 -35.28 13.65
C VAL A 37 -1.24 -36.77 13.99
N LYS A 38 -0.67 -37.57 13.07
CA LYS A 38 -0.29 -38.96 13.36
C LYS A 38 1.20 -39.14 13.12
N ARG A 39 1.88 -39.49 14.22
CA ARG A 39 3.07 -40.33 14.35
C ARG A 39 4.41 -39.79 13.83
N LEU A 40 5.25 -39.36 14.78
CA LEU A 40 6.63 -39.84 14.84
C LEU A 40 7.04 -39.98 16.32
N GLY A 41 6.63 -41.08 16.93
CA GLY A 41 7.11 -41.56 18.22
C GLY A 41 7.13 -43.08 18.12
N GLU A 42 8.32 -43.64 17.89
CA GLU A 42 8.76 -45.02 18.18
C GLU A 42 10.00 -45.39 17.34
N ARG A 43 11.17 -45.09 17.90
CA ARG A 43 12.35 -45.96 17.96
C ARG A 43 13.00 -45.63 19.31
N VAL A 44 12.53 -46.19 20.42
CA VAL A 44 12.99 -47.47 21.00
C VAL A 44 14.52 -47.49 21.03
N GLN A 45 15.11 -47.13 22.17
CA GLN A 45 15.52 -48.11 23.19
C GLN A 45 16.35 -49.26 22.62
N ARG A 46 17.60 -48.96 22.26
CA ARG A 46 18.80 -49.80 22.45
C ARG A 46 19.93 -48.77 22.60
N ALA A 47 20.75 -48.69 23.64
CA ALA A 47 21.09 -49.66 24.66
C ALA A 47 21.40 -48.90 25.96
N GLY A 48 20.80 -49.34 27.06
CA GLY A 48 21.43 -49.20 28.37
C GLY A 48 22.38 -50.37 28.58
N LYS A 49 23.55 -50.08 29.16
CA LYS A 49 24.26 -50.84 30.20
C LYS A 49 25.76 -50.60 30.07
N GLY A 50 26.36 -50.13 31.17
CA GLY A 50 27.81 -50.11 31.35
C GLY A 50 28.33 -48.84 32.02
N ALA A 51 27.96 -48.60 33.27
CA ALA A 51 28.91 -48.00 34.22
C ALA A 51 29.85 -49.15 34.68
N PRO A 52 31.11 -48.88 35.10
CA PRO A 52 31.28 -48.26 36.42
C PRO A 52 32.45 -47.25 36.57
N SER A 53 32.27 -46.39 37.56
CA SER A 53 33.23 -45.81 38.53
C SER A 53 34.71 -45.62 38.17
N ALA A 54 35.21 -44.41 38.40
CA ALA A 54 36.22 -44.17 39.45
C ALA A 54 36.38 -42.66 39.72
N ASP A 55 36.41 -42.31 41.00
CA ASP A 55 36.94 -41.08 41.58
C ASP A 55 38.33 -40.74 41.03
N TYR A 56 38.71 -39.46 41.02
CA TYR A 56 39.94 -39.01 41.71
C TYR A 56 40.06 -37.47 41.74
N ASN A 57 40.42 -36.99 42.92
CA ASN A 57 40.80 -35.63 43.31
C ASN A 57 42.03 -35.10 42.51
N GLY A 58 42.27 -33.77 42.58
CA GLY A 58 43.32 -32.99 41.85
C GLY A 58 44.79 -33.37 42.13
N PRO A 59 45.80 -32.46 42.06
CA PRO A 59 45.81 -31.02 41.76
C PRO A 59 46.88 -30.57 40.71
N PHE A 60 47.00 -29.24 40.53
CA PHE A 60 48.06 -28.51 39.81
C PHE A 60 49.50 -28.96 40.17
N PRO A 61 50.45 -28.84 39.21
CA PRO A 61 51.47 -27.76 39.26
C PRO A 61 51.73 -27.17 37.84
N GLY A 62 52.21 -25.96 37.61
CA GLY A 62 53.14 -25.14 38.37
C GLY A 62 54.59 -25.39 37.92
N SER A 63 55.05 -24.80 36.81
CA SER A 63 56.41 -24.23 36.66
C SER A 63 56.77 -23.82 35.23
N GLN A 64 57.23 -22.57 35.13
CA GLN A 64 58.21 -22.02 34.21
C GLN A 64 59.07 -23.03 33.41
N ARG A 65 59.25 -22.78 32.10
CA ARG A 65 60.61 -22.73 31.51
C ARG A 65 60.62 -22.02 30.14
N ARG A 66 61.63 -21.18 30.02
CA ARG A 66 62.06 -20.37 28.88
C ARG A 66 62.75 -21.20 27.79
N MET A 67 62.75 -20.59 26.60
CA MET A 67 63.87 -20.48 25.63
C MET A 67 64.18 -21.60 24.62
N ALA A 68 64.51 -21.07 23.44
CA ALA A 68 65.44 -21.56 22.42
C ALA A 68 64.90 -22.52 21.35
N TRP A 69 64.38 -21.92 20.26
CA TRP A 69 64.43 -22.55 18.94
C TRP A 69 65.77 -22.23 18.29
N ALA A 70 66.61 -23.27 18.19
CA ALA A 70 67.88 -23.25 17.50
C ALA A 70 67.71 -23.65 16.02
N LEU A 71 68.42 -22.89 15.20
CA LEU A 71 68.73 -23.03 13.78
C LEU A 71 69.00 -24.48 13.33
N ARG A 72 68.48 -24.85 12.15
CA ARG A 72 69.05 -25.91 11.30
C ARG A 72 69.32 -25.38 9.88
N PRO A 73 70.49 -25.70 9.28
CA PRO A 73 70.95 -25.07 8.05
C PRO A 73 70.72 -25.87 6.77
N ALA A 74 70.93 -25.17 5.66
CA ALA A 74 70.76 -25.52 4.26
C ALA A 74 71.76 -26.55 3.68
N ARG A 75 71.35 -27.20 2.57
CA ARG A 75 72.10 -27.74 1.41
C ARG A 75 71.05 -28.40 0.49
N ARG A 76 71.03 -28.40 -0.85
CA ARG A 76 71.85 -27.97 -2.01
C ARG A 76 70.84 -27.91 -3.19
N GLY A 77 70.97 -27.01 -4.16
CA GLY A 77 71.70 -27.33 -5.39
C GLY A 77 70.82 -27.09 -6.63
N HIS A 78 71.25 -26.15 -7.48
CA HIS A 78 70.60 -25.67 -8.70
C HIS A 78 70.37 -26.76 -9.76
N ARG A 79 69.21 -26.69 -10.43
CA ARG A 79 69.06 -27.08 -11.85
C ARG A 79 68.00 -26.18 -12.50
N LEU A 80 68.42 -25.40 -13.50
CA LEU A 80 67.58 -24.54 -14.34
C LEU A 80 66.69 -25.41 -15.23
N ALA A 81 65.38 -25.13 -15.27
CA ALA A 81 64.42 -25.70 -16.21
C ALA A 81 63.90 -24.60 -17.15
N PRO A 82 63.66 -24.89 -18.44
CA PRO A 82 63.34 -23.90 -19.48
C PRO A 82 61.92 -23.32 -19.35
N PRO A 83 61.63 -22.17 -19.97
CA PRO A 83 60.32 -21.52 -19.85
C PRO A 83 59.21 -22.38 -20.47
N PRO A 84 57.99 -22.39 -19.87
CA PRO A 84 56.90 -23.20 -20.38
C PRO A 84 56.36 -22.64 -21.69
N GLN A 85 56.33 -23.51 -22.71
CA GLN A 85 55.68 -23.29 -24.00
C GLN A 85 54.16 -23.11 -23.81
N ALA A 86 53.60 -22.16 -24.57
CA ALA A 86 52.18 -21.84 -24.61
C ALA A 86 51.34 -23.06 -25.01
N ARG A 87 50.36 -23.43 -24.17
CA ARG A 87 49.31 -24.41 -24.51
C ARG A 87 48.09 -23.69 -25.11
N PRO A 88 47.43 -24.29 -26.11
CA PRO A 88 46.35 -23.65 -26.84
C PRO A 88 45.10 -23.44 -25.97
N SER A 89 44.41 -22.35 -26.26
CA SER A 89 43.20 -21.89 -25.58
C SER A 89 42.11 -22.96 -25.57
N SER A 90 41.80 -23.48 -24.37
CA SER A 90 40.56 -24.22 -24.15
C SER A 90 39.38 -23.27 -24.44
N ARG A 91 38.55 -23.61 -25.43
CA ARG A 91 37.28 -22.95 -25.69
C ARG A 91 36.50 -22.81 -24.39
N ARG A 92 36.40 -21.58 -23.88
CA ARG A 92 35.47 -21.21 -22.81
C ARG A 92 34.06 -21.39 -23.36
N ASN A 93 33.45 -22.54 -23.11
CA ASN A 93 32.00 -22.64 -23.14
C ASN A 93 31.48 -21.68 -22.08
N PHE A 94 30.96 -20.53 -22.52
CA PHE A 94 30.18 -19.63 -21.68
C PHE A 94 28.90 -20.38 -21.31
N ASP A 95 28.94 -21.02 -20.16
CA ASP A 95 27.77 -21.64 -19.54
C ASP A 95 26.82 -20.51 -19.10
N LEU A 96 25.86 -20.17 -19.98
CA LEU A 96 24.83 -19.14 -19.75
C LEU A 96 24.04 -19.37 -18.45
N SER A 97 24.05 -20.60 -17.91
CA SER A 97 23.43 -20.93 -16.62
C SER A 97 24.12 -20.29 -15.40
N ARG A 98 25.37 -19.78 -15.55
CA ARG A 98 26.06 -19.00 -14.51
C ARG A 98 25.78 -17.49 -14.60
N LEU A 99 25.37 -16.99 -15.75
CA LEU A 99 25.10 -15.56 -15.98
C LEU A 99 23.66 -15.17 -15.60
N PHE A 100 22.70 -16.09 -15.68
CA PHE A 100 21.30 -15.80 -15.35
C PHE A 100 20.68 -16.89 -14.48
N ARG A 101 20.87 -16.80 -13.15
CA ARG A 101 20.09 -17.58 -12.18
C ARG A 101 18.75 -16.88 -11.94
N LEU A 102 17.76 -17.20 -12.79
CA LEU A 102 16.38 -16.71 -12.69
C LEU A 102 15.55 -17.39 -11.59
N TYR A 103 16.03 -18.47 -10.97
CA TYR A 103 15.23 -19.29 -10.04
C TYR A 103 15.87 -19.40 -8.65
N GLU A 104 15.13 -18.93 -7.63
CA GLU A 104 15.50 -18.99 -6.21
C GLU A 104 15.54 -20.43 -5.71
N LYS A 105 16.70 -20.90 -5.25
CA LYS A 105 16.79 -22.08 -4.38
C LYS A 105 17.04 -21.62 -2.94
N LYS A 106 16.00 -21.70 -2.10
CA LYS A 106 16.08 -21.34 -0.68
C LYS A 106 16.99 -22.34 0.07
N ARG A 107 18.17 -21.89 0.51
CA ARG A 107 19.04 -22.58 1.51
C ARG A 107 19.36 -21.60 2.64
N GLY A 108 18.57 -21.62 3.72
CA GLY A 108 18.81 -20.79 4.91
C GLY A 108 18.64 -19.28 4.71
N GLY A 109 19.14 -18.48 5.65
CA GLY A 109 18.95 -17.02 5.74
C GLY A 109 19.77 -16.14 4.79
N ARG A 110 20.47 -16.71 3.79
CA ARG A 110 21.19 -15.95 2.77
C ARG A 110 20.33 -15.81 1.50
N ARG A 111 19.88 -14.58 1.20
CA ARG A 111 19.34 -14.21 -0.12
C ARG A 111 20.50 -13.88 -1.06
N THR A 112 20.90 -14.82 -1.91
CA THR A 112 21.90 -14.60 -2.97
C THR A 112 21.21 -14.31 -4.30
N GLY A 113 20.49 -13.19 -4.38
CA GLY A 113 19.97 -12.61 -5.61
C GLY A 113 20.43 -11.16 -5.69
N SER A 114 20.78 -10.68 -6.90
CA SER A 114 21.17 -9.28 -7.07
C SER A 114 19.94 -8.38 -6.94
N LYS A 115 19.92 -7.48 -5.95
CA LYS A 115 18.83 -6.50 -5.76
C LYS A 115 18.54 -5.69 -7.02
N THR A 116 19.58 -5.45 -7.84
CA THR A 116 19.47 -4.74 -9.13
C THR A 116 18.62 -5.49 -10.16
N VAL A 117 18.65 -6.82 -10.19
CA VAL A 117 17.82 -7.61 -11.13
C VAL A 117 16.37 -7.66 -10.65
N GLY A 118 16.14 -7.71 -9.33
CA GLY A 118 14.81 -7.60 -8.74
C GLY A 118 14.17 -6.24 -9.00
N SER A 119 14.89 -5.14 -8.73
CA SER A 119 14.41 -3.77 -8.98
C SER A 119 14.26 -3.48 -10.48
N PHE A 120 15.15 -3.99 -11.35
CA PHE A 120 14.94 -3.85 -12.80
C PHE A 120 13.68 -4.56 -13.28
N GLY A 121 13.41 -5.76 -12.75
CA GLY A 121 12.17 -6.50 -13.06
C GLY A 121 10.91 -5.78 -12.55
N GLU A 122 11.00 -5.15 -11.37
CA GLU A 122 9.92 -4.37 -10.78
C GLU A 122 9.66 -3.07 -11.57
N ALA A 123 10.71 -2.30 -11.89
CA ALA A 123 10.63 -1.11 -12.73
C ALA A 123 10.10 -1.43 -14.14
N LEU A 124 10.52 -2.54 -14.74
CA LEU A 124 10.00 -2.98 -16.05
C LEU A 124 8.51 -3.33 -15.97
N PHE A 125 8.09 -4.04 -14.92
CA PHE A 125 6.69 -4.37 -14.69
C PHE A 125 5.83 -3.10 -14.58
N PHE A 126 6.20 -2.15 -13.72
CA PHE A 126 5.46 -0.89 -13.57
C PHE A 126 5.57 0.02 -14.80
N GLY A 127 6.69 -0.04 -15.52
CA GLY A 127 6.86 0.66 -16.80
C GLY A 127 5.89 0.19 -17.87
N ILE A 128 5.59 -1.11 -17.95
CA ILE A 128 4.56 -1.65 -18.85
C ILE A 128 3.18 -1.08 -18.49
N PHE A 129 2.81 -1.08 -17.21
CA PHE A 129 1.54 -0.48 -16.76
C PHE A 129 1.43 1.00 -17.13
N PHE A 130 2.52 1.76 -16.98
CA PHE A 130 2.56 3.17 -17.35
C PHE A 130 2.39 3.37 -18.86
N VAL A 131 3.13 2.62 -19.70
CA VAL A 131 3.04 2.73 -21.17
C VAL A 131 1.66 2.34 -21.67
N VAL A 132 1.10 1.24 -21.16
CA VAL A 132 -0.28 0.82 -21.50
C VAL A 132 -1.27 1.89 -21.07
N GLY A 133 -1.17 2.41 -19.84
CA GLY A 133 -2.02 3.48 -19.34
C GLY A 133 -1.97 4.74 -20.21
N CYS A 134 -0.78 5.21 -20.57
CA CYS A 134 -0.58 6.35 -21.46
C CYS A 134 -1.15 6.11 -22.87
N GLY A 135 -0.91 4.92 -23.44
CA GLY A 135 -1.42 4.55 -24.77
C GLY A 135 -2.94 4.51 -24.80
N THR A 136 -3.56 3.84 -23.82
CA THR A 136 -5.02 3.76 -23.69
C THR A 136 -5.63 5.14 -23.41
N MET A 137 -5.03 5.95 -22.54
CA MET A 137 -5.49 7.32 -22.28
C MET A 137 -5.44 8.18 -23.55
N ALA A 138 -4.32 8.18 -24.27
CA ALA A 138 -4.17 8.94 -25.50
C ALA A 138 -5.19 8.50 -26.55
N TYR A 139 -5.40 7.18 -26.71
CA TYR A 139 -6.43 6.64 -27.59
C TYR A 139 -7.83 7.11 -27.18
N MET A 140 -8.23 6.97 -25.91
CA MET A 140 -9.56 7.40 -25.47
C MET A 140 -9.77 8.91 -25.62
N LEU A 141 -8.76 9.72 -25.35
CA LEU A 141 -8.83 11.16 -25.52
C LEU A 141 -8.99 11.55 -27.00
N VAL A 142 -8.20 10.98 -27.89
CA VAL A 142 -8.22 11.33 -29.32
C VAL A 142 -9.39 10.71 -30.06
N ALA A 143 -9.71 9.44 -29.80
CA ALA A 143 -10.72 8.69 -30.53
C ALA A 143 -12.14 8.89 -30.00
N LEU A 144 -12.31 9.23 -28.71
CA LEU A 144 -13.63 9.30 -28.08
C LEU A 144 -13.93 10.68 -27.49
N ALA A 145 -13.09 11.19 -26.58
CA ALA A 145 -13.38 12.44 -25.86
C ALA A 145 -13.28 13.69 -26.75
N TRP A 146 -12.30 13.73 -27.66
CA TRP A 146 -12.09 14.85 -28.56
C TRP A 146 -13.24 15.03 -29.57
N PRO A 147 -13.74 13.96 -30.25
CA PRO A 147 -14.95 14.05 -31.05
C PRO A 147 -16.19 14.53 -30.28
N GLU A 148 -16.45 14.00 -29.06
CA GLU A 148 -17.55 14.47 -28.21
C GLU A 148 -17.42 15.96 -27.87
N TRP A 149 -16.23 16.40 -27.49
CA TRP A 149 -15.99 17.79 -27.17
C TRP A 149 -16.22 18.71 -28.38
N ARG A 150 -15.72 18.31 -29.57
CA ARG A 150 -15.93 19.06 -30.82
C ARG A 150 -17.41 19.12 -31.21
N ALA A 151 -18.12 17.99 -31.19
CA ALA A 151 -19.54 17.96 -31.55
C ALA A 151 -20.40 18.85 -30.65
N ASN A 152 -20.06 18.93 -29.36
CA ASN A 152 -20.82 19.75 -28.42
C ASN A 152 -20.49 21.25 -28.49
N ARG A 153 -19.28 21.63 -28.89
CA ARG A 153 -18.79 23.03 -28.84
C ARG A 153 -18.65 23.71 -30.20
N GLN A 154 -18.40 22.97 -31.27
CA GLN A 154 -17.97 23.52 -32.56
C GLN A 154 -18.89 23.16 -33.73
N PHE A 155 -19.76 22.16 -33.59
CA PHE A 155 -20.67 21.83 -34.68
C PHE A 155 -21.80 22.86 -34.74
N GLU A 156 -22.15 23.26 -35.95
CA GLU A 156 -23.22 24.23 -36.18
C GLU A 156 -24.57 23.52 -36.29
N GLU A 157 -25.60 24.14 -35.73
CA GLU A 157 -26.97 23.61 -35.74
C GLU A 157 -27.68 23.98 -37.04
N THR A 158 -28.28 22.98 -37.70
CA THR A 158 -29.12 23.14 -38.88
C THR A 158 -30.32 22.20 -38.82
N THR A 159 -31.28 22.39 -39.72
CA THR A 159 -32.43 21.49 -39.86
C THR A 159 -32.21 20.53 -41.02
N CYS A 160 -32.21 19.23 -40.74
CA CYS A 160 -32.13 18.17 -41.76
C CYS A 160 -33.49 17.52 -41.99
N VAL A 161 -33.70 17.04 -43.21
CA VAL A 161 -34.75 16.09 -43.58
C VAL A 161 -34.12 14.69 -43.61
N LEU A 162 -34.75 13.75 -42.93
CA LEU A 162 -34.32 12.35 -42.96
C LEU A 162 -34.78 11.69 -44.27
N VAL A 163 -33.84 11.22 -45.10
CA VAL A 163 -34.11 10.61 -46.41
C VAL A 163 -34.16 9.08 -46.32
N GLY A 164 -33.35 8.50 -45.43
CA GLY A 164 -33.30 7.05 -45.24
C GLY A 164 -32.72 6.68 -43.89
N LYS A 165 -33.00 5.46 -43.44
CA LYS A 165 -32.46 4.89 -42.20
C LYS A 165 -32.13 3.42 -42.41
N ARG A 166 -30.96 2.97 -41.94
CA ARG A 166 -30.50 1.57 -42.06
C ARG A 166 -29.74 1.15 -40.82
N VAL A 167 -29.74 -0.15 -40.55
CA VAL A 167 -28.85 -0.76 -39.54
C VAL A 167 -27.54 -1.10 -40.25
N GLY A 168 -26.46 -0.43 -39.88
CA GLY A 168 -25.11 -0.83 -40.29
C GLY A 168 -24.68 -2.04 -39.47
N SER A 169 -24.24 -3.10 -40.13
CA SER A 169 -23.67 -4.28 -39.48
C SER A 169 -22.19 -4.41 -39.83
N LYS A 170 -21.35 -4.71 -38.83
CA LYS A 170 -19.94 -5.03 -39.03
C LYS A 170 -19.73 -6.48 -38.60
N GLU A 171 -19.32 -7.32 -39.55
CA GLU A 171 -18.87 -8.68 -39.26
C GLU A 171 -17.50 -8.60 -38.58
N THR A 172 -17.41 -9.22 -37.40
CA THR A 172 -16.16 -9.30 -36.62
C THR A 172 -15.48 -10.64 -36.90
N ALA A 173 -14.21 -10.80 -36.51
CA ALA A 173 -13.44 -12.03 -36.76
C ALA A 173 -14.17 -13.29 -36.23
N GLU A 174 -13.86 -14.46 -36.82
CA GLU A 174 -14.51 -15.74 -36.50
C GLU A 174 -14.64 -15.97 -34.98
N GLY A 175 -15.89 -15.95 -34.50
CA GLY A 175 -16.25 -16.22 -33.11
C GLY A 175 -16.76 -15.01 -32.30
N GLU A 176 -16.68 -13.79 -32.83
CA GLU A 176 -17.23 -12.60 -32.17
C GLU A 176 -18.64 -12.22 -32.70
N PRO A 177 -19.53 -11.69 -31.84
CA PRO A 177 -20.87 -11.29 -32.25
C PRO A 177 -20.83 -10.15 -33.27
N VAL A 178 -21.77 -10.18 -34.23
CA VAL A 178 -21.98 -9.10 -35.20
C VAL A 178 -22.32 -7.82 -34.44
N GLN A 179 -21.65 -6.72 -34.77
CA GLN A 179 -21.92 -5.44 -34.14
C GLN A 179 -22.78 -4.57 -35.04
N PHE A 180 -23.75 -3.87 -34.45
CA PHE A 180 -24.78 -3.09 -35.14
C PHE A 180 -24.66 -1.61 -34.78
N ARG A 181 -25.02 -0.73 -35.72
CA ARG A 181 -25.15 0.70 -35.48
C ARG A 181 -26.29 1.32 -36.31
N PRO A 182 -26.91 2.40 -35.82
CA PRO A 182 -27.87 3.16 -36.62
C PRO A 182 -27.17 4.08 -37.61
N GLU A 183 -27.56 4.02 -38.88
CA GLU A 183 -27.07 4.89 -39.95
C GLU A 183 -28.24 5.62 -40.60
N PHE A 184 -28.09 6.93 -40.82
CA PHE A 184 -29.15 7.79 -41.32
C PHE A 184 -28.68 8.56 -42.55
N ALA A 185 -29.44 8.55 -43.63
CA ALA A 185 -29.19 9.41 -44.79
C ALA A 185 -29.92 10.74 -44.58
N LEU A 186 -29.18 11.84 -44.50
CA LEU A 186 -29.70 13.16 -44.15
C LEU A 186 -29.51 14.15 -45.29
N LYS A 187 -30.52 14.98 -45.54
CA LYS A 187 -30.45 16.13 -46.45
C LYS A 187 -30.58 17.42 -45.65
N TYR A 188 -29.61 18.31 -45.76
CA TYR A 188 -29.54 19.55 -44.98
C TYR A 188 -28.89 20.66 -45.80
N GLU A 189 -29.05 21.89 -45.33
CA GLU A 189 -28.38 23.05 -45.89
C GLU A 189 -27.20 23.43 -45.00
N ALA A 190 -26.01 23.50 -45.60
CA ALA A 190 -24.78 23.94 -44.96
C ALA A 190 -24.16 25.06 -45.79
N ALA A 191 -23.91 26.21 -45.16
CA ALA A 191 -23.38 27.41 -45.80
C ALA A 191 -24.11 27.80 -47.12
N GLY A 192 -25.44 27.71 -47.14
CA GLY A 192 -26.27 28.09 -48.29
C GLY A 192 -26.32 27.07 -49.44
N ARG A 193 -25.82 25.85 -49.24
CA ARG A 193 -25.88 24.75 -50.23
C ARG A 193 -26.57 23.53 -49.65
N ALA A 194 -27.53 23.00 -50.40
CA ALA A 194 -28.15 21.71 -50.07
C ALA A 194 -27.11 20.58 -50.25
N ARG A 195 -26.95 19.76 -49.22
CA ARG A 195 -26.05 18.59 -49.19
C ARG A 195 -26.79 17.36 -48.70
N GLU A 196 -26.31 16.21 -49.16
CA GLU A 196 -26.73 14.90 -48.70
C GLU A 196 -25.51 14.20 -48.10
N ALA A 197 -25.66 13.67 -46.88
CA ALA A 197 -24.59 12.97 -46.17
C ALA A 197 -25.16 11.79 -45.38
N ASP A 198 -24.34 10.76 -45.21
CA ASP A 198 -24.61 9.66 -44.29
C ASP A 198 -24.27 10.14 -42.88
N GLY A 199 -25.31 10.53 -42.13
CA GLY A 199 -25.22 10.94 -40.74
C GLY A 199 -25.13 9.75 -39.79
N VAL A 200 -24.39 9.96 -38.71
CA VAL A 200 -24.31 9.03 -37.58
C VAL A 200 -25.27 9.50 -36.49
N TYR A 201 -25.82 8.56 -35.70
CA TYR A 201 -26.71 8.91 -34.59
C TYR A 201 -26.00 9.83 -33.58
N ASP A 202 -24.79 9.47 -33.16
CA ASP A 202 -23.95 10.21 -32.23
C ASP A 202 -22.51 10.33 -32.76
N VAL A 203 -21.69 11.18 -32.12
CA VAL A 203 -20.31 11.40 -32.60
C VAL A 203 -19.34 10.29 -32.21
N THR A 204 -19.66 9.47 -31.20
CA THR A 204 -18.79 8.37 -30.78
C THR A 204 -18.70 7.29 -31.86
N ASN A 205 -19.75 7.13 -32.68
CA ASN A 205 -19.79 6.23 -33.82
C ASN A 205 -19.40 4.79 -33.42
N LEU A 206 -19.75 4.40 -32.21
CA LEU A 206 -19.49 3.08 -31.64
C LEU A 206 -20.54 2.09 -32.14
N TYR A 207 -20.11 0.86 -32.43
CA TYR A 207 -21.03 -0.22 -32.70
C TYR A 207 -21.48 -0.87 -31.39
N SER A 208 -22.74 -1.26 -31.33
CA SER A 208 -23.35 -1.99 -30.20
C SER A 208 -23.49 -3.47 -30.54
N SER A 209 -23.32 -4.34 -29.55
CA SER A 209 -23.69 -5.76 -29.66
C SER A 209 -25.20 -6.01 -29.52
N ASP A 210 -25.95 -5.01 -29.04
CA ASP A 210 -27.40 -5.07 -28.87
C ASP A 210 -28.12 -4.57 -30.13
N GLU A 211 -28.60 -5.51 -30.95
CA GLU A 211 -29.38 -5.24 -32.16
C GLU A 211 -30.76 -4.65 -31.85
N ALA A 212 -31.39 -5.10 -30.76
CA ALA A 212 -32.75 -4.69 -30.39
C ALA A 212 -32.77 -3.22 -29.95
N GLY A 213 -31.79 -2.82 -29.13
CA GLY A 213 -31.56 -1.42 -28.76
C GLY A 213 -31.32 -0.54 -29.98
N VAL A 214 -30.48 -0.96 -30.93
CA VAL A 214 -30.24 -0.20 -32.18
C VAL A 214 -31.50 -0.06 -33.02
N LYS A 215 -32.30 -1.13 -33.17
CA LYS A 215 -33.59 -1.08 -33.88
C LYS A 215 -34.56 -0.11 -33.21
N SER A 216 -34.65 -0.13 -31.87
CA SER A 216 -35.52 0.77 -31.12
C SER A 216 -35.18 2.25 -31.32
N VAL A 217 -33.90 2.58 -31.50
CA VAL A 217 -33.45 3.95 -31.80
C VAL A 217 -33.85 4.35 -33.21
N ILE A 218 -33.68 3.47 -34.20
CA ILE A 218 -34.07 3.73 -35.59
C ILE A 218 -35.59 3.92 -35.72
N GLU A 219 -36.39 3.19 -34.93
CA GLU A 219 -37.86 3.28 -34.93
C GLU A 219 -38.36 4.65 -34.46
N GLN A 220 -37.61 5.37 -33.63
CA GLN A 220 -37.96 6.71 -33.14
C GLN A 220 -37.92 7.79 -34.22
N PHE A 221 -37.21 7.56 -35.32
CA PHE A 221 -37.05 8.52 -36.41
C PHE A 221 -37.88 8.12 -37.64
N GLU A 222 -38.67 9.07 -38.16
CA GLU A 222 -39.51 8.86 -39.34
C GLU A 222 -38.89 9.52 -40.58
N VAL A 223 -38.88 8.77 -41.68
CA VAL A 223 -38.36 9.25 -42.96
C VAL A 223 -39.28 10.36 -43.50
N GLY A 224 -38.68 11.43 -44.01
CA GLY A 224 -39.37 12.62 -44.53
C GLY A 224 -39.65 13.71 -43.51
N LYS A 225 -39.45 13.46 -42.21
CA LYS A 225 -39.59 14.49 -41.16
C LYS A 225 -38.32 15.33 -41.01
N LYS A 226 -38.51 16.54 -40.46
CA LYS A 226 -37.44 17.50 -40.14
C LYS A 226 -36.97 17.31 -38.70
N TYR A 227 -35.65 17.24 -38.51
CA TYR A 227 -35.00 17.11 -37.20
C TYR A 227 -33.85 18.12 -37.06
N PRO A 228 -33.53 18.56 -35.83
CA PRO A 228 -32.30 19.30 -35.59
C PRO A 228 -31.10 18.36 -35.78
N CYS A 229 -30.06 18.84 -36.45
CA CYS A 229 -28.80 18.13 -36.58
C CYS A 229 -27.62 19.10 -36.54
N TRP A 230 -26.46 18.54 -36.25
CA TRP A 230 -25.22 19.27 -36.09
C TRP A 230 -24.20 18.76 -37.09
N TYR A 231 -23.62 19.68 -37.87
CA TYR A 231 -22.61 19.36 -38.87
C TYR A 231 -21.27 20.01 -38.52
N ASP A 232 -20.17 19.37 -38.91
CA ASP A 232 -18.84 19.94 -38.76
C ASP A 232 -18.59 21.01 -39.85
N PRO A 233 -18.32 22.28 -39.50
CA PRO A 233 -18.02 23.31 -40.50
C PRO A 233 -16.71 23.06 -41.26
N LEU A 234 -15.78 22.28 -40.68
CA LEU A 234 -14.51 21.92 -41.33
C LEU A 234 -14.64 20.71 -42.27
N ASP A 235 -15.57 19.80 -41.96
CA ASP A 235 -15.89 18.64 -42.79
C ASP A 235 -17.41 18.47 -42.91
N PRO A 236 -18.03 19.10 -43.94
CA PRO A 236 -19.47 19.10 -44.07
C PRO A 236 -20.09 17.72 -44.18
N GLN A 237 -19.36 16.66 -44.58
CA GLN A 237 -19.92 15.31 -44.65
C GLN A 237 -20.20 14.68 -43.28
N ARG A 238 -19.61 15.21 -42.22
CA ARG A 238 -19.77 14.68 -40.87
C ARG A 238 -20.96 15.35 -40.19
N VAL A 239 -22.06 14.61 -40.06
CA VAL A 239 -23.33 15.08 -39.47
C VAL A 239 -23.78 14.14 -38.36
N VAL A 240 -24.27 14.71 -37.26
CA VAL A 240 -24.81 13.97 -36.11
C VAL A 240 -26.22 14.45 -35.75
N LEU A 241 -27.08 13.51 -35.36
CA LEU A 241 -28.48 13.75 -34.96
C LEU A 241 -28.65 14.01 -33.47
N VAL A 242 -27.72 13.52 -32.64
CA VAL A 242 -27.74 13.70 -31.18
C VAL A 242 -26.33 14.07 -30.71
N ARG A 243 -26.27 15.03 -29.78
CA ARG A 243 -25.03 15.44 -29.10
C ARG A 243 -25.24 15.43 -27.59
N GLY A 244 -24.20 15.08 -26.84
CA GLY A 244 -24.21 15.02 -25.39
C GLY A 244 -22.85 14.64 -24.83
N TYR A 245 -22.70 14.72 -23.51
CA TYR A 245 -21.53 14.19 -22.81
C TYR A 245 -21.87 12.83 -22.24
N SER A 246 -21.17 11.78 -22.70
CA SER A 246 -21.26 10.47 -22.09
C SER A 246 -20.52 10.47 -20.76
N LEU A 247 -21.26 10.60 -19.65
CA LEU A 247 -20.66 10.54 -18.31
C LEU A 247 -19.82 9.28 -18.10
N TRP A 248 -20.24 8.17 -18.72
CA TRP A 248 -19.50 6.90 -18.67
C TRP A 248 -18.13 6.97 -19.35
N LEU A 249 -18.04 7.64 -20.51
CA LEU A 249 -16.77 7.87 -21.19
C LEU A 249 -15.79 8.58 -20.25
N TYR A 250 -16.23 9.64 -19.57
CA TYR A 250 -15.37 10.36 -18.63
C TYR A 250 -15.01 9.55 -17.37
N VAL A 251 -15.92 8.75 -16.85
CA VAL A 251 -15.61 7.81 -15.74
C VAL A 251 -14.61 6.76 -16.18
N SER A 252 -14.71 6.24 -17.41
CA SER A 252 -13.80 5.23 -17.93
C SER A 252 -12.35 5.74 -18.08
N LEU A 253 -12.14 7.06 -18.23
CA LEU A 253 -10.81 7.68 -18.23
C LEU A 253 -10.07 7.51 -16.88
N LEU A 254 -10.79 7.27 -15.78
CA LEU A 254 -10.16 7.01 -14.47
C LEU A 254 -9.36 5.71 -14.46
N ILE A 255 -9.70 4.75 -15.32
CA ILE A 255 -9.03 3.45 -15.42
C ILE A 255 -7.60 3.64 -15.94
N PRO A 256 -7.35 4.16 -17.16
CA PRO A 256 -5.98 4.40 -17.61
C PRO A 256 -5.26 5.44 -16.74
N LEU A 257 -5.98 6.40 -16.15
CA LEU A 257 -5.38 7.32 -15.18
C LEU A 257 -4.79 6.58 -13.97
N SER A 258 -5.50 5.59 -13.42
CA SER A 258 -4.99 4.80 -12.29
C SER A 258 -3.72 4.01 -12.66
N PHE A 259 -3.64 3.49 -13.89
CA PHE A 259 -2.46 2.79 -14.41
C PHE A 259 -1.26 3.75 -14.55
N ILE A 260 -1.51 4.98 -15.01
CA ILE A 260 -0.51 6.04 -15.10
C ILE A 260 -0.04 6.46 -13.70
N VAL A 261 -0.95 6.64 -12.75
CA VAL A 261 -0.60 7.08 -11.39
C VAL A 261 0.16 5.99 -10.64
N ILE A 262 -0.31 4.74 -10.68
CA ILE A 262 0.34 3.62 -9.98
C ILE A 262 1.66 3.25 -10.67
N GLY A 263 1.63 3.06 -11.99
CA GLY A 263 2.80 2.69 -12.78
C GLY A 263 3.84 3.81 -12.79
N GLY A 264 3.43 5.04 -13.10
CA GLY A 264 4.29 6.22 -13.12
C GLY A 264 4.79 6.61 -11.74
N GLY A 265 3.93 6.62 -10.72
CA GLY A 265 4.34 6.95 -9.34
C GLY A 265 5.39 5.98 -8.81
N ARG A 266 5.20 4.67 -9.03
CA ARG A 266 6.16 3.65 -8.59
C ARG A 266 7.42 3.62 -9.45
N MET A 267 7.30 3.83 -10.76
CA MET A 267 8.45 3.93 -11.65
C MET A 267 9.29 5.18 -11.37
N ILE A 268 8.68 6.33 -11.12
CA ILE A 268 9.38 7.56 -10.72
C ILE A 268 10.02 7.38 -9.36
N TYR A 269 9.31 6.76 -8.41
CA TYR A 269 9.90 6.40 -7.12
C TYR A 269 11.14 5.52 -7.35
N GLU A 270 11.03 4.41 -8.06
CA GLU A 270 12.18 3.53 -8.32
C GLU A 270 13.31 4.21 -9.10
N LEU A 271 13.02 5.01 -10.14
CA LEU A 271 14.02 5.75 -10.93
C LEU A 271 14.71 6.86 -10.13
N ALA A 272 13.95 7.64 -9.35
CA ALA A 272 14.49 8.66 -8.47
C ALA A 272 15.38 8.03 -7.39
N HIS A 273 15.06 6.80 -6.99
CA HIS A 273 15.87 6.04 -6.06
C HIS A 273 17.03 5.35 -6.78
N TRP A 274 16.91 4.91 -8.03
CA TRP A 274 17.90 4.09 -8.78
C TRP A 274 19.28 4.77 -8.86
N ASN A 275 19.34 6.08 -9.12
CA ASN A 275 20.59 6.85 -9.14
C ASN A 275 20.85 7.68 -7.89
N ALA A 276 19.95 7.66 -6.91
CA ALA A 276 20.25 8.23 -5.60
C ALA A 276 21.16 7.24 -4.87
N SER A 277 22.43 7.63 -4.68
CA SER A 277 23.28 7.06 -3.62
C SER A 277 22.42 6.95 -2.35
N GLU A 278 22.49 5.84 -1.64
CA GLU A 278 21.62 5.56 -0.49
C GLU A 278 21.74 6.63 0.62
N GLU A 279 22.79 7.45 0.60
CA GLU A 279 22.93 8.71 1.37
C GLU A 279 21.84 9.75 1.06
N ARG A 280 21.40 9.90 -0.20
CA ARG A 280 20.30 10.79 -0.58
C ARG A 280 18.94 10.20 -0.22
N ARG A 281 18.81 8.87 -0.20
CA ARG A 281 17.57 8.17 0.19
C ARG A 281 17.35 8.27 1.70
N SER A 282 18.39 8.07 2.53
CA SER A 282 18.28 8.28 3.97
C SER A 282 18.07 9.77 4.31
N VAL A 283 18.68 10.69 3.56
CA VAL A 283 18.40 12.13 3.73
C VAL A 283 16.98 12.49 3.29
N LEU A 284 16.42 11.89 2.25
CA LEU A 284 15.03 12.13 1.83
C LEU A 284 14.00 11.49 2.75
N ASP A 285 14.26 10.29 3.29
CA ASP A 285 13.38 9.66 4.30
C ASP A 285 13.46 10.42 5.64
N SER A 286 14.66 10.87 6.04
CA SER A 286 14.85 11.73 7.21
C SER A 286 14.32 13.15 6.99
N ALA A 287 14.37 13.68 5.76
CA ALA A 287 13.79 14.97 5.39
C ALA A 287 12.27 14.91 5.19
N ALA A 288 11.71 13.75 4.80
CA ALA A 288 10.27 13.52 4.78
C ALA A 288 9.71 13.31 6.20
N ALA A 289 10.56 12.90 7.14
CA ALA A 289 10.28 12.92 8.58
C ALA A 289 10.46 14.30 9.22
N VAL A 290 10.88 15.33 8.47
CA VAL A 290 10.83 16.72 8.93
C VAL A 290 9.37 17.14 8.93
N ASP A 291 8.84 17.31 10.14
CA ASP A 291 7.55 17.95 10.36
C ASP A 291 7.57 19.32 9.66
N TRP A 292 6.66 19.53 8.71
CA TRP A 292 6.53 20.76 7.92
C TRP A 292 6.11 21.99 8.78
N PHE A 293 6.06 21.83 10.10
CA PHE A 293 5.60 22.79 11.11
C PHE A 293 6.62 23.02 12.24
N GLU A 294 7.94 22.98 11.98
CA GLU A 294 8.90 23.55 12.93
C GLU A 294 8.92 25.08 12.82
N ALA A 295 8.24 25.72 13.79
CA ALA A 295 8.37 27.13 14.08
C ALA A 295 9.70 27.39 14.81
N GLU A 296 10.46 28.36 14.30
CA GLU A 296 11.53 29.14 14.93
C GLU A 296 12.48 28.39 15.88
N ALA A 297 13.61 27.94 15.32
CA ALA A 297 14.75 27.45 16.10
C ALA A 297 15.33 28.56 16.99
N GLY A 298 15.06 28.48 18.29
CA GLY A 298 15.87 29.14 19.33
C GLY A 298 17.30 28.56 19.37
N GLU A 299 18.24 29.27 20.01
CA GLU A 299 19.64 28.83 20.15
C GLU A 299 19.74 27.40 20.71
N ARG A 300 20.17 26.46 19.85
CA ARG A 300 20.38 25.06 20.24
C ARG A 300 21.61 24.94 21.14
N HIS A 301 21.40 24.64 22.43
CA HIS A 301 22.49 24.40 23.38
C HIS A 301 23.26 23.10 23.08
N PHE A 302 22.60 22.09 22.47
CA PHE A 302 23.21 20.84 22.05
C PHE A 302 22.88 20.52 20.58
N PRO A 303 23.84 20.61 19.64
CA PRO A 303 23.55 20.53 18.20
C PRO A 303 23.13 19.13 17.71
N ASN A 304 23.55 18.06 18.40
CA ASN A 304 23.29 16.67 18.00
C ASN A 304 22.28 15.95 18.92
N VAL A 305 21.56 16.69 19.77
CA VAL A 305 20.49 16.14 20.61
C VAL A 305 19.16 16.60 19.98
N PRO A 306 18.16 15.71 19.78
CA PRO A 306 16.86 16.09 19.24
C PRO A 306 16.19 17.19 20.08
N ASP A 307 15.62 18.20 19.44
CA ASP A 307 14.87 19.26 20.13
C ASP A 307 13.62 18.63 20.77
N GLY A 308 13.50 18.75 22.09
CA GLY A 308 12.40 18.16 22.87
C GLY A 308 11.03 18.82 22.69
N SER A 309 10.90 19.76 21.74
CA SER A 309 9.75 20.65 21.57
C SER A 309 8.44 19.88 21.37
N ASN A 310 8.46 18.78 20.60
CA ASN A 310 7.27 17.98 20.35
C ASN A 310 6.77 17.24 21.61
N GLN A 311 7.63 17.00 22.60
CA GLN A 311 7.25 16.39 23.89
C GLN A 311 6.79 17.44 24.93
N THR A 312 7.19 18.71 24.79
CA THR A 312 6.81 19.80 25.70
C THR A 312 5.56 20.55 25.24
N ASN A 313 5.13 20.37 23.98
CA ASN A 313 3.97 21.05 23.38
C ASN A 313 2.60 20.73 24.01
N SER A 314 2.50 19.79 24.95
CA SER A 314 1.24 19.44 25.60
C SER A 314 1.43 19.18 27.10
N PRO A 315 0.95 20.09 27.97
CA PRO A 315 0.99 19.86 29.42
C PRO A 315 0.14 18.62 29.77
N GLY A 316 0.66 17.81 30.70
CA GLY A 316 -0.06 16.65 31.20
C GLY A 316 -1.19 17.03 32.15
N THR A 317 -2.10 16.08 32.39
CA THR A 317 -3.25 16.27 33.29
C THR A 317 -2.94 15.93 34.74
N LYS A 318 -1.92 15.10 34.99
CA LYS A 318 -1.45 14.69 36.32
C LYS A 318 0.04 14.94 36.52
N LEU A 319 0.86 14.75 35.49
CA LEU A 319 2.29 15.11 35.49
C LEU A 319 2.56 16.23 34.48
N ALA A 320 3.77 16.80 34.51
CA ALA A 320 4.11 18.01 33.75
C ALA A 320 3.97 17.84 32.23
N TYR A 321 4.42 16.71 31.68
CA TYR A 321 4.50 16.51 30.23
C TYR A 321 3.73 15.26 29.77
N ARG A 322 2.89 15.41 28.75
CA ARG A 322 2.21 14.29 28.09
C ARG A 322 2.99 13.85 26.86
N LEU A 323 3.40 12.59 26.83
CA LEU A 323 4.16 12.07 25.70
C LEU A 323 3.24 11.74 24.52
N PRO A 324 3.59 12.19 23.29
CA PRO A 324 2.87 11.80 22.09
C PRO A 324 3.14 10.33 21.73
N ILE A 325 2.10 9.64 21.25
CA ILE A 325 2.23 8.28 20.72
C ILE A 325 2.88 8.39 19.34
N SER A 326 3.94 7.64 19.08
CA SER A 326 4.55 7.58 17.75
C SER A 326 3.53 7.08 16.72
N ALA A 327 3.15 7.96 15.79
CA ALA A 327 1.94 7.84 14.97
C ALA A 327 2.09 6.99 13.70
N THR A 328 2.90 5.93 13.70
CA THR A 328 3.14 5.09 12.50
C THR A 328 1.85 4.41 12.00
N PHE A 329 0.83 4.32 12.85
CA PHE A 329 -0.40 3.60 12.57
C PHE A 329 -1.45 4.43 11.77
N GLY A 330 -1.45 5.77 11.89
CA GLY A 330 -2.46 6.63 11.26
C GLY A 330 -2.44 6.59 9.74
N TRP A 331 -1.25 6.68 9.14
CA TRP A 331 -1.06 6.63 7.69
C TRP A 331 -1.49 5.31 7.07
N THR A 332 -1.25 4.19 7.77
CA THR A 332 -1.66 2.86 7.27
C THR A 332 -3.19 2.72 7.21
N LEU A 333 -3.90 3.26 8.21
CA LEU A 333 -5.36 3.28 8.22
C LEU A 333 -5.92 4.21 7.15
N PHE A 334 -5.35 5.40 6.98
CA PHE A 334 -5.76 6.34 5.94
C PHE A 334 -5.56 5.75 4.55
N ALA A 335 -4.38 5.18 4.27
CA ALA A 335 -4.08 4.53 3.01
C ALA A 335 -5.02 3.34 2.74
N ALA A 336 -5.29 2.51 3.75
CA ALA A 336 -6.23 1.40 3.64
C ALA A 336 -7.67 1.89 3.38
N MET A 337 -8.09 2.99 4.02
CA MET A 337 -9.40 3.62 3.80
C MET A 337 -9.53 4.14 2.36
N ALA A 338 -8.54 4.90 1.90
CA ALA A 338 -8.52 5.46 0.55
C ALA A 338 -8.54 4.34 -0.51
N ALA A 339 -7.70 3.31 -0.36
CA ALA A 339 -7.70 2.16 -1.24
C ALA A 339 -9.06 1.44 -1.24
N CYS A 340 -9.67 1.25 -0.07
CA CYS A 340 -10.98 0.62 0.06
C CYS A 340 -12.07 1.42 -0.65
N ILE A 341 -12.15 2.74 -0.44
CA ILE A 341 -13.18 3.60 -1.05
C ILE A 341 -13.00 3.66 -2.57
N LEU A 342 -11.78 3.98 -3.03
CA LEU A 342 -11.51 4.17 -4.46
C LEU A 342 -11.73 2.89 -5.26
N TRP A 343 -11.22 1.76 -4.76
CA TRP A 343 -11.40 0.47 -5.43
C TRP A 343 -12.86 0.05 -5.49
N ASN A 344 -13.60 0.14 -4.37
CA ASN A 344 -14.99 -0.26 -4.35
C ASN A 344 -15.89 0.68 -5.14
N ALA A 345 -15.60 2.00 -5.18
CA ALA A 345 -16.31 2.94 -6.03
C ALA A 345 -16.15 2.61 -7.52
N LEU A 346 -14.91 2.29 -7.95
CA LEU A 346 -14.62 1.87 -9.32
C LEU A 346 -15.38 0.60 -9.68
N VAL A 347 -15.26 -0.45 -8.85
CA VAL A 347 -15.91 -1.75 -9.08
C VAL A 347 -17.44 -1.62 -9.04
N ALA A 348 -18.00 -0.79 -8.17
CA ALA A 348 -19.44 -0.60 -8.06
C ALA A 348 -20.07 -0.06 -9.37
N GLY A 349 -19.37 0.80 -10.11
CA GLY A 349 -19.85 1.27 -11.42
C GLY A 349 -20.08 0.13 -12.41
N PHE A 350 -19.11 -0.79 -12.51
CA PHE A 350 -19.24 -1.99 -13.34
C PHE A 350 -20.30 -2.97 -12.83
N VAL A 351 -20.43 -3.11 -11.51
CA VAL A 351 -21.48 -3.97 -10.92
C VAL A 351 -22.87 -3.46 -11.30
N VAL A 352 -23.09 -2.14 -11.26
CA VAL A 352 -24.38 -1.54 -11.66
C VAL A 352 -24.69 -1.82 -13.13
N MET A 353 -23.69 -1.80 -14.01
CA MET A 353 -23.88 -2.17 -15.42
C MET A 353 -24.30 -3.62 -15.58
N VAL A 354 -23.52 -4.55 -15.01
CA VAL A 354 -23.85 -5.98 -15.06
C VAL A 354 -25.26 -6.25 -14.50
N VAL A 355 -25.64 -5.61 -13.40
CA VAL A 355 -26.98 -5.74 -12.81
C VAL A 355 -28.06 -5.16 -13.72
N ARG A 356 -27.81 -4.03 -14.37
CA ARG A 356 -28.74 -3.42 -15.34
C ARG A 356 -28.95 -4.33 -16.54
N ASP A 357 -27.88 -4.88 -17.10
CA ASP A 357 -27.93 -5.72 -18.30
C ASP A 357 -28.67 -7.04 -18.01
N ILE A 358 -28.41 -7.64 -16.85
CA ILE A 358 -29.18 -8.78 -16.34
C ILE A 358 -30.66 -8.42 -16.16
N ALA A 359 -30.97 -7.23 -15.62
CA ALA A 359 -32.35 -6.79 -15.39
C ALA A 359 -33.11 -6.51 -16.69
N LEU A 360 -32.41 -6.09 -17.75
CA LEU A 360 -32.97 -5.89 -19.09
C LEU A 360 -33.12 -7.20 -19.88
N GLY A 361 -32.58 -8.31 -19.36
CA GLY A 361 -32.69 -9.63 -19.99
C GLY A 361 -31.58 -9.95 -20.99
N GLU A 362 -30.56 -9.09 -21.10
CA GLU A 362 -29.42 -9.24 -22.02
C GLU A 362 -28.09 -9.33 -21.22
N PRO A 363 -27.88 -10.40 -20.44
CA PRO A 363 -26.73 -10.50 -19.57
C PRO A 363 -25.40 -10.68 -20.34
N ASP A 364 -24.47 -9.74 -20.17
CA ASP A 364 -23.08 -9.93 -20.57
C ASP A 364 -22.32 -10.79 -19.53
N TRP A 365 -22.31 -12.11 -19.79
CA TRP A 365 -21.63 -13.07 -18.93
C TRP A 365 -20.10 -12.92 -18.91
N VAL A 366 -19.50 -12.40 -19.98
CA VAL A 366 -18.04 -12.21 -20.05
C VAL A 366 -17.62 -11.09 -19.11
N MET A 367 -18.33 -9.96 -19.16
CA MET A 367 -18.13 -8.86 -18.22
C MET A 367 -18.40 -9.31 -16.78
N ALA A 368 -19.50 -10.03 -16.53
CA ALA A 368 -19.87 -10.50 -15.20
C ALA A 368 -18.78 -11.43 -14.59
N LEU A 369 -18.28 -12.39 -15.38
CA LEU A 369 -17.23 -13.32 -14.93
C LEU A 369 -15.91 -12.59 -14.69
N THR A 370 -15.54 -11.65 -15.58
CA THR A 370 -14.33 -10.83 -15.45
C THR A 370 -14.37 -9.97 -14.20
N LEU A 371 -15.53 -9.44 -13.84
CA LEU A 371 -15.72 -8.56 -12.69
C LEU A 371 -15.65 -9.28 -11.34
N LEU A 372 -15.96 -10.59 -11.31
CA LEU A 372 -16.04 -11.41 -10.11
C LEU A 372 -14.76 -11.35 -9.22
N PRO A 373 -13.53 -11.53 -9.75
CA PRO A 373 -12.31 -11.37 -8.95
C PRO A 373 -12.09 -9.93 -8.43
N PHE A 374 -12.50 -8.90 -9.17
CA PHE A 374 -12.37 -7.50 -8.72
C PHE A 374 -13.33 -7.18 -7.57
N ALA A 375 -14.56 -7.69 -7.65
CA ALA A 375 -15.54 -7.61 -6.57
C ALA A 375 -15.07 -8.38 -5.32
N ALA A 376 -14.49 -9.58 -5.50
CA ALA A 376 -13.90 -10.33 -4.40
C ALA A 376 -12.73 -9.56 -3.74
N GLY A 377 -11.89 -8.91 -4.53
CA GLY A 377 -10.84 -8.01 -4.03
C GLY A 377 -11.39 -6.82 -3.24
N GLY A 378 -12.50 -6.22 -3.69
CA GLY A 378 -13.20 -5.15 -2.99
C GLY A 378 -13.75 -5.58 -1.62
N VAL A 379 -14.40 -6.76 -1.57
CA VAL A 379 -14.87 -7.36 -0.31
C VAL A 379 -13.69 -7.67 0.62
N TRP A 380 -12.58 -8.20 0.09
CA TRP A 380 -11.39 -8.45 0.88
C TRP A 380 -10.81 -7.16 1.48
N LEU A 381 -10.75 -6.06 0.71
CA LEU A 381 -10.31 -4.75 1.21
C LEU A 381 -11.22 -4.23 2.33
N ILE A 382 -12.54 -4.37 2.20
CA ILE A 382 -13.50 -3.98 3.25
C ILE A 382 -13.25 -4.79 4.53
N VAL A 383 -13.07 -6.11 4.41
CA VAL A 383 -12.79 -6.99 5.56
C VAL A 383 -11.44 -6.62 6.20
N TYR A 384 -10.41 -6.38 5.38
CA TYR A 384 -9.09 -5.96 5.83
C TYR A 384 -9.15 -4.64 6.60
N PHE A 385 -9.77 -3.61 6.01
CA PHE A 385 -9.91 -2.29 6.62
C PHE A 385 -10.72 -2.35 7.91
N SER A 386 -11.84 -3.07 7.91
CA SER A 386 -12.67 -3.27 9.10
C SER A 386 -11.87 -3.96 10.21
N ARG A 387 -11.06 -4.96 9.88
CA ARG A 387 -10.17 -5.63 10.84
C ARG A 387 -9.12 -4.66 11.39
N GLN A 388 -8.52 -3.82 10.54
CA GLN A 388 -7.55 -2.81 10.98
C GLN A 388 -8.19 -1.79 11.93
N ILE A 389 -9.39 -1.29 11.64
CA ILE A 389 -10.15 -0.42 12.56
C ILE A 389 -10.47 -1.13 13.87
N LEU A 390 -10.89 -2.39 13.83
CA LEU A 390 -11.22 -3.15 15.04
C LEU A 390 -10.00 -3.40 15.92
N VAL A 391 -8.81 -3.54 15.32
CA VAL A 391 -7.54 -3.61 16.05
C VAL A 391 -7.17 -2.23 16.60
N ALA A 392 -7.30 -1.18 15.79
CA ALA A 392 -7.05 0.22 16.15
C ALA A 392 -7.84 0.70 17.38
N THR A 393 -9.16 0.51 17.30
CA THR A 393 -10.16 0.99 18.27
C THR A 393 -10.37 0.00 19.41
N GLY A 394 -9.88 -1.23 19.23
CA GLY A 394 -10.05 -2.34 20.14
C GLY A 394 -9.35 -2.20 21.48
N VAL A 395 -8.27 -1.43 21.51
CA VAL A 395 -7.51 -1.08 22.70
C VAL A 395 -7.71 0.42 22.90
N GLY A 396 -8.42 0.82 23.97
CA GLY A 396 -8.65 2.23 24.26
C GLY A 396 -7.34 3.02 24.38
N PRO A 397 -7.39 4.36 24.38
CA PRO A 397 -6.18 5.18 24.37
C PRO A 397 -5.27 4.86 25.56
N THR A 398 -3.96 4.72 25.30
CA THR A 398 -2.92 4.74 26.34
C THR A 398 -2.44 6.18 26.44
N ARG A 399 -2.45 6.73 27.65
CA ARG A 399 -1.83 7.99 27.97
C ARG A 399 -0.62 7.72 28.86
N LEU A 400 0.51 8.33 28.50
CA LEU A 400 1.72 8.30 29.28
C LEU A 400 2.11 9.75 29.57
N GLU A 401 2.30 10.07 30.84
CA GLU A 401 2.78 11.37 31.29
C GLU A 401 4.05 11.18 32.13
N ILE A 402 4.95 12.15 32.10
CA ILE A 402 6.24 12.11 32.81
C ILE A 402 6.41 13.37 33.66
N SER A 403 7.12 13.24 34.78
CA SER A 403 7.31 14.32 35.75
C SER A 403 8.13 15.47 35.21
N ASP A 404 9.16 15.17 34.41
CA ASP A 404 10.09 16.17 33.88
C ASP A 404 10.68 15.73 32.54
N HIS A 405 11.06 16.70 31.71
CA HIS A 405 11.64 16.51 30.38
C HIS A 405 12.48 17.74 30.03
N PRO A 406 13.70 17.58 29.49
CA PRO A 406 14.39 16.34 29.10
C PRO A 406 14.92 15.53 30.30
N LEU A 407 15.13 14.22 30.11
CA LEU A 407 15.64 13.33 31.16
C LEU A 407 17.17 13.42 31.27
N VAL A 408 17.70 13.25 32.47
CA VAL A 408 19.13 13.22 32.79
C VAL A 408 19.47 11.83 33.34
N PRO A 409 20.56 11.19 32.87
CA PRO A 409 21.05 9.92 33.43
C PRO A 409 21.22 9.97 34.95
N GLY A 410 20.86 8.89 35.64
CA GLY A 410 21.00 8.76 37.09
C GLY A 410 19.82 9.30 37.92
N MET A 411 18.97 10.17 37.37
CA MET A 411 17.85 10.75 38.11
C MET A 411 16.57 9.88 38.03
N PRO A 412 15.82 9.71 39.14
CA PRO A 412 14.53 9.03 39.12
C PRO A 412 13.42 9.97 38.63
N TYR A 413 12.66 9.51 37.63
CA TYR A 413 11.51 10.22 37.06
C TYR A 413 10.21 9.47 37.36
N GLU A 414 9.14 10.19 37.69
CA GLU A 414 7.83 9.59 37.87
C GLU A 414 7.12 9.50 36.52
N VAL A 415 6.56 8.34 36.21
CA VAL A 415 5.78 8.08 35.01
C VAL A 415 4.37 7.67 35.40
N PHE A 416 3.39 8.38 34.84
CA PHE A 416 1.98 8.10 35.01
C PHE A 416 1.43 7.40 33.77
N LEU A 417 0.93 6.18 33.97
CA LEU A 417 0.29 5.37 32.94
C LEU A 417 -1.23 5.38 33.16
N SER A 418 -1.97 5.78 32.13
CA SER A 418 -3.42 5.62 32.08
C SER A 418 -3.83 4.81 30.85
N GLN A 419 -4.57 3.73 31.07
CA GLN A 419 -5.11 2.88 30.03
C GLN A 419 -6.64 2.86 30.12
N ALA A 420 -7.31 3.43 29.12
CA ALA A 420 -8.77 3.42 29.05
C ALA A 420 -9.30 2.24 28.23
N GLY A 421 -10.58 1.93 28.43
CA GLY A 421 -11.34 0.96 27.63
C GLY A 421 -11.78 -0.27 28.41
N ARG A 422 -12.76 -1.01 27.87
CA ARG A 422 -13.27 -2.25 28.48
C ARG A 422 -12.36 -3.43 28.10
N LEU A 423 -11.37 -3.73 28.93
CA LEU A 423 -10.29 -4.66 28.61
C LEU A 423 -10.09 -5.69 29.72
N ASN A 424 -9.91 -6.96 29.33
CA ASN A 424 -9.45 -8.01 30.22
C ASN A 424 -7.97 -8.28 29.91
N MET A 425 -7.09 -7.76 30.75
CA MET A 425 -5.65 -7.70 30.55
C MET A 425 -4.98 -8.93 31.18
N ARG A 426 -4.18 -9.67 30.40
CA ARG A 426 -3.25 -10.68 30.92
C ARG A 426 -1.99 -10.05 31.47
N SER A 427 -1.42 -9.09 30.75
CA SER A 427 -0.35 -8.24 31.27
C SER A 427 -0.37 -6.86 30.65
N LEU A 428 0.08 -5.87 31.42
CA LEU A 428 0.41 -4.52 30.98
C LEU A 428 1.79 -4.18 31.52
N GLU A 429 2.71 -3.85 30.64
CA GLU A 429 4.11 -3.63 30.95
C GLU A 429 4.58 -2.29 30.38
N VAL A 430 5.46 -1.62 31.13
CA VAL A 430 6.17 -0.42 30.67
C VAL A 430 7.66 -0.73 30.65
N TRP A 431 8.28 -0.48 29.50
CA TRP A 431 9.69 -0.73 29.25
C TRP A 431 10.38 0.57 28.89
N LEU A 432 11.52 0.86 29.53
CA LEU A 432 12.49 1.85 29.06
C LEU A 432 13.42 1.16 28.07
N ALA A 433 13.54 1.72 26.88
CA ALA A 433 14.25 1.09 25.79
C ALA A 433 15.11 2.09 25.03
N CYS A 434 16.33 1.68 24.66
CA CYS A 434 17.24 2.45 23.83
C CYS A 434 17.49 1.69 22.52
N ASP A 435 17.17 2.32 21.40
CA ASP A 435 17.51 1.83 20.07
C ASP A 435 18.68 2.64 19.51
N GLU A 436 19.73 1.91 19.12
CA GLU A 436 20.83 2.44 18.32
C GLU A 436 20.56 2.08 16.85
N ARG A 437 20.55 3.09 16.00
CA ARG A 437 20.47 2.95 14.55
C ARG A 437 21.79 3.41 13.96
N ALA A 438 22.44 2.52 13.24
CA ALA A 438 23.67 2.81 12.51
C ALA A 438 23.47 2.51 11.02
N THR A 439 23.83 3.47 10.18
CA THR A 439 23.80 3.35 8.72
C THR A 439 25.23 3.33 8.21
N TYR A 440 25.62 2.22 7.58
CA TYR A 440 26.99 2.02 7.11
C TYR A 440 27.03 1.45 5.69
N HIS A 441 28.14 1.69 5.00
CA HIS A 441 28.39 1.18 3.65
C HIS A 441 29.04 -0.22 3.71
N GLN A 442 28.43 -1.19 3.05
CA GLN A 442 28.96 -2.54 2.87
C GLN A 442 29.16 -2.83 1.38
N GLY A 443 30.31 -2.40 0.85
CA GLY A 443 30.59 -2.47 -0.59
C GLY A 443 29.84 -1.36 -1.34
N THR A 444 28.95 -1.73 -2.26
CA THR A 444 28.07 -0.81 -3.01
C THR A 444 26.67 -0.68 -2.38
N ASP A 445 26.40 -1.41 -1.30
CA ASP A 445 25.12 -1.39 -0.56
C ASP A 445 25.31 -0.69 0.79
N THR A 446 24.62 0.41 1.03
CA THR A 446 24.30 0.97 2.33
C THR A 446 23.30 0.09 3.07
N ARG A 447 23.57 -0.13 4.35
CA ARG A 447 22.68 -0.87 5.24
C ARG A 447 22.43 -0.04 6.48
N THR A 448 21.16 0.06 6.85
CA THR A 448 20.74 0.57 8.15
C THR A 448 20.41 -0.62 9.04
N GLU A 449 21.12 -0.71 10.16
CA GLU A 449 20.84 -1.70 11.20
C GLU A 449 20.31 -0.97 12.43
N ILE A 450 19.20 -1.46 12.97
CA ILE A 450 18.60 -0.95 14.20
C ILE A 450 18.73 -2.04 15.25
N ARG A 451 19.36 -1.71 16.37
CA ARG A 451 19.59 -2.63 17.48
C ARG A 451 19.06 -2.03 18.78
N ARG A 452 18.24 -2.80 19.47
CA ARG A 452 17.90 -2.53 20.87
C ARG A 452 19.14 -2.78 21.73
N VAL A 453 19.75 -1.71 22.23
CA VAL A 453 20.98 -1.81 23.05
C VAL A 453 20.67 -1.87 24.53
N TYR A 454 19.54 -1.32 24.95
CA TYR A 454 19.09 -1.33 26.32
C TYR A 454 17.58 -1.57 26.37
N GLU A 455 17.16 -2.40 27.32
CA GLU A 455 15.76 -2.67 27.59
C GLU A 455 15.59 -2.98 29.09
N TYR A 456 14.77 -2.19 29.78
CA TYR A 456 14.53 -2.32 31.21
C TYR A 456 13.04 -2.23 31.51
N ARG A 457 12.52 -3.19 32.27
CA ARG A 457 11.10 -3.26 32.61
C ARG A 457 10.82 -2.45 33.87
N CYS A 458 10.24 -1.26 33.69
CA CYS A 458 9.93 -0.33 34.77
C CYS A 458 8.65 -0.71 35.52
N PHE A 459 7.70 -1.32 34.82
CA PHE A 459 6.40 -1.68 35.40
C PHE A 459 5.85 -2.96 34.77
N VAL A 460 5.19 -3.77 35.60
CA VAL A 460 4.40 -4.92 35.16
C VAL A 460 3.19 -5.07 36.05
N ARG A 461 2.03 -5.28 35.44
CA ARG A 461 0.83 -5.74 36.13
C ARG A 461 0.18 -6.85 35.33
N GLU A 462 -0.16 -7.92 36.01
CA GLU A 462 -0.74 -9.12 35.41
C GLU A 462 -2.19 -9.31 35.84
N ASP A 463 -2.94 -10.03 35.00
CA ASP A 463 -4.30 -10.53 35.24
C ASP A 463 -5.24 -9.55 35.96
N PHE A 464 -5.63 -8.48 35.25
CA PHE A 464 -6.56 -7.47 35.76
C PHE A 464 -7.61 -7.05 34.73
N GLU A 465 -8.72 -6.50 35.22
CA GLU A 465 -9.80 -5.99 34.37
C GLU A 465 -9.85 -4.47 34.43
N ILE A 466 -10.07 -3.86 33.27
CA ILE A 466 -10.33 -2.43 33.11
C ILE A 466 -11.81 -2.29 32.76
N PRO A 467 -12.65 -1.84 33.71
CA PRO A 467 -14.07 -1.68 33.47
C PRO A 467 -14.35 -0.49 32.55
N GLN A 468 -15.54 -0.47 31.95
CA GLN A 468 -15.95 0.63 31.10
C GLN A 468 -16.12 1.93 31.92
N GLY A 469 -15.52 3.02 31.47
CA GLY A 469 -15.66 4.35 32.08
C GLY A 469 -14.66 4.68 33.18
N LEU A 470 -14.01 3.69 33.80
CA LEU A 470 -12.92 3.91 34.75
C LEU A 470 -11.58 3.48 34.13
N PRO A 471 -10.70 4.43 33.75
CA PRO A 471 -9.40 4.06 33.21
C PRO A 471 -8.55 3.37 34.28
N PHE A 472 -7.73 2.44 33.85
CA PHE A 472 -6.67 1.90 34.69
C PHE A 472 -5.59 2.96 34.85
N GLU A 473 -5.16 3.20 36.08
CA GLU A 473 -4.16 4.21 36.40
C GLU A 473 -3.08 3.62 37.29
N SER A 474 -1.82 3.86 36.94
CA SER A 474 -0.68 3.44 37.74
C SER A 474 0.46 4.44 37.63
N ARG A 475 1.25 4.52 38.69
CA ARG A 475 2.49 5.30 38.74
C ARG A 475 3.66 4.34 38.86
N CYS A 476 4.75 4.62 38.15
CA CYS A 476 6.00 3.91 38.30
C CYS A 476 7.17 4.90 38.26
N GLN A 477 8.30 4.49 38.81
CA GLN A 477 9.54 5.24 38.68
C GLN A 477 10.35 4.66 37.53
N VAL A 478 10.91 5.57 36.72
CA VAL A 478 11.83 5.26 35.64
C VAL A 478 13.13 5.98 35.91
N GLN A 479 14.23 5.24 35.90
CA GLN A 479 15.56 5.80 36.03
C GLN A 479 16.36 5.43 34.79
N VAL A 480 16.91 6.44 34.13
CA VAL A 480 17.90 6.22 33.06
C VAL A 480 19.22 5.86 33.75
N PRO A 481 19.91 4.76 33.38
CA PRO A 481 21.17 4.40 34.01
C PRO A 481 22.19 5.54 33.99
N GLU A 482 22.98 5.71 35.06
CA GLU A 482 23.91 6.84 35.21
C GLU A 482 24.95 6.94 34.07
N GLY A 483 25.43 5.80 33.56
CA GLY A 483 26.34 5.73 32.41
C GLY A 483 25.64 5.63 31.04
N ALA A 484 24.34 5.90 30.97
CA ALA A 484 23.59 5.80 29.72
C ALA A 484 24.03 6.87 28.70
N MET A 485 24.13 6.46 27.44
CA MET A 485 24.36 7.40 26.34
C MET A 485 23.16 8.34 26.18
N HIS A 486 23.41 9.64 26.02
CA HIS A 486 22.36 10.62 25.73
C HIS A 486 21.69 10.35 24.38
N SER A 487 20.51 10.95 24.18
CA SER A 487 19.85 10.91 22.88
C SER A 487 20.72 11.64 21.86
N PHE A 488 20.98 10.99 20.73
CA PHE A 488 21.94 11.47 19.75
C PHE A 488 21.34 11.34 18.35
N LEU A 489 21.48 12.38 17.54
CA LEU A 489 21.04 12.40 16.16
C LEU A 489 22.17 12.94 15.29
N ALA A 490 22.65 12.10 14.38
CA ALA A 490 23.58 12.45 13.31
C ALA A 490 23.12 11.85 11.98
N ILE A 491 23.80 12.20 10.89
CA ILE A 491 23.44 11.77 9.53
C ILE A 491 23.38 10.24 9.40
N TYR A 492 24.28 9.52 10.07
CA TYR A 492 24.41 8.06 9.94
C TYR A 492 24.13 7.29 11.23
N ASN A 493 24.16 7.96 12.38
CA ASN A 493 24.03 7.33 13.69
C ASN A 493 22.94 8.04 14.48
N GLU A 494 22.08 7.27 15.10
CA GLU A 494 20.99 7.76 15.93
C GLU A 494 20.86 6.88 17.17
N VAL A 495 20.86 7.51 18.34
CA VAL A 495 20.56 6.88 19.62
C VAL A 495 19.24 7.47 20.10
N SER A 496 18.20 6.64 20.07
CA SER A 496 16.84 7.04 20.42
C SER A 496 16.38 6.34 21.69
N TRP A 497 15.85 7.12 22.63
CA TRP A 497 15.26 6.62 23.86
C TRP A 497 13.75 6.67 23.77
N LYS A 498 13.10 5.60 24.23
CA LYS A 498 11.63 5.53 24.25
C LYS A 498 11.10 4.73 25.43
N LEU A 499 9.89 5.10 25.84
CA LEU A 499 9.05 4.30 26.71
C LEU A 499 8.10 3.47 25.85
N ILE A 500 8.12 2.16 26.06
CA ILE A 500 7.30 1.21 25.32
C ILE A 500 6.26 0.63 26.27
N VAL A 501 4.99 0.83 25.94
CA VAL A 501 3.88 0.20 26.65
C VAL A 501 3.44 -1.03 25.87
N ARG A 502 3.62 -2.21 26.47
CA ARG A 502 3.21 -3.50 25.89
C ARG A 502 2.00 -4.05 26.64
N GLY A 503 0.98 -4.45 25.92
CA GLY A 503 -0.23 -5.00 26.51
C GLY A 503 -0.71 -6.28 25.84
N HIS A 504 -1.11 -7.24 26.68
CA HIS A 504 -1.68 -8.50 26.28
C HIS A 504 -3.14 -8.58 26.70
N VAL A 505 -4.06 -8.37 25.77
CA VAL A 505 -5.51 -8.47 26.03
C VAL A 505 -6.00 -9.88 25.71
N LYS A 506 -6.85 -10.45 26.58
CA LYS A 506 -7.43 -11.79 26.35
C LYS A 506 -8.25 -11.81 25.05
N GLY A 507 -7.89 -12.70 24.13
CA GLY A 507 -8.60 -12.88 22.85
C GLY A 507 -8.26 -11.87 21.75
N ARG A 508 -7.26 -11.00 21.95
CA ARG A 508 -6.79 -10.02 20.96
C ARG A 508 -5.28 -10.16 20.71
N PRO A 509 -4.75 -9.66 19.58
CA PRO A 509 -3.30 -9.60 19.36
C PRO A 509 -2.62 -8.72 20.41
N LYS A 510 -1.32 -8.97 20.62
CA LYS A 510 -0.46 -8.14 21.46
C LYS A 510 -0.40 -6.74 20.87
N PHE A 511 -0.46 -5.70 21.70
CA PHE A 511 -0.27 -4.32 21.25
C PHE A 511 0.97 -3.71 21.90
N GLU A 512 1.62 -2.83 21.16
CA GLU A 512 2.82 -2.11 21.56
C GLU A 512 2.65 -0.64 21.16
N ARG A 513 2.92 0.27 22.09
CA ARG A 513 2.84 1.71 21.88
C ARG A 513 4.15 2.34 22.31
N GLU A 514 4.76 3.08 21.40
CA GLU A 514 6.05 3.73 21.61
C GLU A 514 5.84 5.22 21.88
N PHE A 515 6.55 5.72 22.89
CA PHE A 515 6.56 7.11 23.31
C PHE A 515 8.02 7.59 23.33
N GLN A 516 8.38 8.51 22.43
CA GLN A 516 9.75 9.02 22.34
C GLN A 516 10.06 9.92 23.55
N ILE A 517 11.28 9.79 24.09
CA ILE A 517 11.81 10.63 25.16
C ILE A 517 13.19 11.14 24.76
N VAL A 518 13.56 12.30 25.28
CA VAL A 518 14.88 12.91 25.03
C VAL A 518 15.68 12.82 26.31
N VAL A 519 16.88 12.25 26.21
CA VAL A 519 17.85 12.12 27.29
C VAL A 519 19.01 13.07 27.00
N HIS A 520 19.27 13.99 27.92
CA HIS A 520 20.40 14.92 27.85
C HIS A 520 21.70 14.26 28.31
N PRO A 521 22.87 14.79 27.89
CA PRO A 521 24.14 14.36 28.45
C PRO A 521 24.15 14.61 29.97
N ALA A 522 24.78 13.71 30.71
CA ALA A 522 25.06 13.95 32.12
C ALA A 522 25.88 15.26 32.22
N LEU A 523 25.34 16.26 32.92
CA LEU A 523 26.08 17.47 33.22
C LEU A 523 27.32 17.07 34.02
N ALA A 524 28.52 17.35 33.50
CA ALA A 524 29.81 16.95 34.07
C ALA A 524 30.13 17.59 35.45
N GLY A 525 29.13 18.06 36.20
CA GLY A 525 29.27 18.75 37.49
C GLY A 525 28.49 18.13 38.66
N GLN A 526 27.79 17.00 38.51
CA GLN A 526 27.06 16.35 39.61
C GLN A 526 27.63 15.00 40.09
N LEU A 527 28.81 14.60 39.60
CA LEU A 527 29.53 13.40 40.08
C LEU A 527 30.34 13.61 41.37
N VAL A 528 30.11 14.70 42.12
CA VAL A 528 30.71 14.89 43.45
C VAL A 528 29.72 15.56 44.40
N SER A 529 29.04 14.75 45.21
CA SER A 529 28.82 15.03 46.64
C SER A 529 28.49 13.74 47.38
#